data_AF-A0A075WSU9-F1
#
_entry.id   AF-A0A075WSU9-F1
#
_cell.length_a   1.000
_cell.length_b   1.000
_cell.length_c   1.000
_cell.angle_alpha   90.00
_cell.angle_beta   90.00
_cell.angle_gamma   90.00
#
_symmetry.space_group_name_H-M   'P 1'
#
loop_
_entity.id
_entity.type
_entity.pdbx_description
1 polymer ?
#
loop_
_entity_poly.entity_id
_entity_poly.type
_entity_poly.pdbx_seq_one_letter_code
_entity_poly.pdbx_strand_id
1 'polypeptide(L)' 'MKCPKCGYVFSEEYTQCLRCGNSMTLILEVLGHFPRPANEPFLSIDDFEEKPSIQEGISIGEEPNTEEKPPKEIDFKFPE' A
#
# COMPACT_ATOMS: atom_id res chain seq x y z
N MET A 1 18.66 5.01 11.13
CA MET A 1 18.51 6.35 11.75
C MET A 1 19.69 7.27 11.46
N LYS A 2 19.47 8.55 11.15
CA LYS A 2 20.53 9.57 10.91
C LYS A 2 20.55 10.60 12.03
N CYS A 3 21.72 10.83 12.64
CA CYS A 3 21.88 11.85 13.68
C CYS A 3 21.73 13.26 13.09
N PRO A 4 20.84 14.12 13.61
CA PRO A 4 20.70 15.50 13.12
C PRO A 4 21.91 16.39 13.45
N LYS A 5 22.69 16.04 14.49
CA LYS A 5 23.82 16.84 14.94
C LYS A 5 25.10 16.60 14.14
N CYS A 6 25.44 15.34 13.85
CA CYS A 6 26.70 14.97 13.20
C CYS A 6 26.53 14.18 11.90
N GLY A 7 25.30 13.92 11.47
CA GLY A 7 24.98 13.21 10.23
C GLY A 7 25.28 11.71 10.23
N TYR A 8 25.81 11.15 11.33
CA TYR A 8 26.14 9.73 11.43
C TYR A 8 24.89 8.85 11.30
N VAL A 9 24.98 7.78 10.52
CA VAL A 9 23.89 6.83 10.28
C VAL A 9 24.14 5.56 11.10
N PHE A 10 23.12 5.11 11.82
CA PHE A 10 23.19 3.95 12.72
C PHE A 10 21.81 3.30 12.90
N SER A 11 21.80 2.11 13.52
CA SER A 11 20.57 1.37 13.82
C SER A 11 19.65 2.13 14.79
N GLU A 12 18.35 1.89 14.68
CA GLU A 12 17.29 2.49 15.50
C GLU A 12 17.25 1.93 16.93
N GLU A 13 17.94 0.81 17.14
CA GLU A 13 18.12 0.12 18.44
C GLU A 13 18.80 1.02 19.48
N TYR A 14 19.56 2.01 19.04
CA TYR A 14 20.31 2.90 19.92
C TYR A 14 19.56 4.22 20.14
N THR A 15 19.30 4.53 21.42
CA THR A 15 18.68 5.80 21.84
C THR A 15 19.65 6.98 21.85
N GLN A 16 20.93 6.74 21.60
CA GLN A 16 21.98 7.77 21.55
C GLN A 16 22.87 7.58 20.32
N CYS A 17 23.33 8.69 19.76
CA CYS A 17 24.29 8.67 18.66
C CYS A 17 25.65 8.16 19.13
N LEU A 18 26.09 7.02 18.58
CA LEU A 18 27.38 6.39 18.89
C LEU A 18 28.60 7.27 18.61
N ARG A 19 28.46 8.31 17.77
CA ARG A 19 29.56 9.21 17.39
C ARG A 19 29.68 10.45 18.27
N CYS A 20 28.57 11.04 18.68
CA CYS A 20 28.55 12.36 19.34
C CYS A 20 27.75 12.42 20.64
N GLY A 21 27.19 11.29 21.09
CA GLY A 21 26.39 11.19 22.32
C GLY A 21 25.05 11.90 22.28
N ASN A 22 24.63 12.44 21.12
CA ASN A 22 23.34 13.13 21.03
C ASN A 22 22.18 12.17 21.28
N SER A 23 21.26 12.55 22.17
CA SER A 23 20.04 11.78 22.41
C SER A 23 19.15 11.76 21.16
N MET A 24 18.62 10.59 20.85
CA MET A 24 17.67 10.36 19.76
C MET A 24 16.29 9.96 20.28
N THR A 25 16.08 9.89 21.59
CA THR A 25 14.86 9.38 22.22
C THR A 25 13.61 10.06 21.66
N LEU A 26 13.60 11.39 21.59
CA LEU A 26 12.47 12.15 21.08
C LEU A 26 12.16 11.86 19.61
N ILE A 27 13.19 11.56 18.81
CA ILE A 27 13.01 11.26 17.39
C ILE A 27 12.44 9.84 17.23
N LEU A 28 12.91 8.88 18.05
CA LEU A 28 12.37 7.53 18.07
C LEU A 28 10.91 7.52 18.57
N GLU A 29 10.58 8.35 19.56
CA GLU A 29 9.19 8.52 20.03
C GLU A 29 8.28 9.07 18.94
N VAL A 30 8.74 10.06 18.17
CA VAL A 30 7.98 10.62 17.04
C VAL A 30 7.82 9.60 15.91
N LEU A 31 8.87 8.84 15.57
CA LEU A 31 8.80 7.80 14.54
C LEU A 31 7.93 6.61 14.97
N GLY A 32 7.96 6.26 16.26
CA GLY A 32 7.08 5.25 16.86
C GLY A 32 5.65 5.73 17.09
N HIS A 33 5.35 7.01 16.82
CA HIS A 33 4.00 7.53 16.91
C HIS A 33 3.19 7.07 15.70
N PHE A 34 2.48 5.96 15.86
CA PHE A 34 1.50 5.54 14.88
C PHE A 34 0.42 6.62 14.76
N PRO A 35 0.04 7.02 13.53
CA PRO A 35 -1.03 7.98 13.34
C PRO A 35 -2.30 7.46 14.01
N ARG A 36 -3.15 8.38 14.47
CA ARG A 36 -4.46 7.99 15.02
C ARG A 36 -5.19 7.15 13.97
N PRO A 37 -5.85 6.04 14.39
CA PRO A 37 -6.67 5.27 13.46
C PRO A 37 -7.70 6.20 12.81
N ALA A 38 -7.94 6.00 11.52
CA ALA A 38 -8.96 6.74 10.81
C ALA A 38 -10.33 6.45 11.44
N ASN A 39 -11.18 7.48 11.53
CA ASN A 39 -12.56 7.31 12.02
C ASN A 39 -13.45 6.58 11.03
N GLU A 40 -13.04 6.54 9.76
CA GLU A 40 -13.76 5.96 8.65
C GLU A 40 -12.85 5.00 7.88
N PRO A 41 -13.43 3.94 7.26
CA PRO A 41 -12.68 3.00 6.46
C PRO A 41 -12.06 3.68 5.23
N PHE A 42 -10.93 3.15 4.78
CA PHE A 42 -10.21 3.67 3.60
C PHE A 42 -11.01 3.51 2.30
N LEU A 43 -11.83 2.45 2.21
CA LEU A 43 -12.70 2.19 1.07
C LEU A 43 -14.16 2.29 1.51
N SER A 44 -14.95 2.92 0.66
CA SER A 44 -16.40 2.94 0.70
C SER A 44 -16.99 1.85 -0.19
N ILE A 45 -18.28 1.55 -0.04
CA ILE A 45 -18.97 0.58 -0.90
C ILE A 45 -18.95 1.04 -2.36
N ASP A 46 -19.02 2.36 -2.57
CA ASP A 46 -18.99 3.00 -3.89
C ASP A 46 -17.66 2.74 -4.63
N ASP A 47 -16.56 2.48 -3.92
CA ASP A 47 -15.27 2.14 -4.54
C ASP A 47 -15.25 0.74 -5.17
N PHE A 48 -16.21 -0.11 -4.82
CA PHE A 48 -16.40 -1.43 -5.39
C PHE A 48 -17.42 -1.43 -6.54
N GLU A 49 -18.11 -0.31 -6.78
CA GLU A 49 -19.00 -0.19 -7.93
C GLU A 49 -18.16 -0.10 -9.21
N GLU A 50 -18.40 -1.03 -10.13
CA GLU A 50 -17.79 -1.00 -11.45
C GLU A 50 -18.26 0.28 -12.15
N LYS A 51 -17.35 1.25 -12.28
CA LYS A 51 -17.67 2.50 -12.97
C LYS A 51 -18.13 2.14 -14.37
N PRO A 52 -19.29 2.65 -14.83
CA PRO A 52 -19.70 2.45 -16.21
C PRO A 52 -18.56 2.95 -17.07
N SER A 53 -17.99 2.04 -17.86
CA SER A 53 -17.00 2.40 -18.86
C SER A 53 -17.64 3.49 -19.72
N ILE A 54 -17.15 4.71 -19.59
CA ILE A 54 -17.46 5.74 -20.57
C ILE A 54 -16.84 5.18 -21.84
N GLN A 55 -17.70 4.64 -22.71
CA GLN A 55 -17.33 4.32 -24.08
C GLN A 55 -17.00 5.64 -24.75
N GLU A 56 -15.79 6.12 -24.55
CA GLU A 56 -15.20 7.15 -25.39
C GLU A 56 -15.07 6.53 -26.76
N GLY A 57 -15.96 6.96 -27.67
CA GLY A 57 -16.00 6.52 -29.04
C GLY A 57 -14.64 6.69 -29.71
N ILE A 58 -13.98 5.57 -29.98
CA ILE A 58 -12.96 5.45 -31.00
C ILE A 58 -13.50 4.46 -32.01
N SER A 59 -14.04 5.00 -33.10
CA SER A 59 -14.40 4.24 -34.30
C SER A 59 -13.14 3.68 -34.94
N ILE A 60 -12.71 2.48 -34.56
CA ILE A 60 -11.85 1.63 -35.41
C ILE A 60 -12.24 0.16 -35.23
N GLY A 61 -12.94 -0.38 -36.23
CA GLY A 61 -12.78 -1.76 -36.72
C GLY A 61 -13.39 -2.91 -35.92
N GLU A 62 -14.49 -3.45 -36.48
CA GLU A 62 -14.89 -4.87 -36.48
C GLU A 62 -15.37 -5.49 -35.14
N GLU A 63 -16.69 -5.76 -35.08
CA GLU A 63 -17.24 -6.83 -34.25
C GLU A 63 -16.62 -8.18 -34.65
N PRO A 64 -16.53 -9.15 -33.71
CA PRO A 64 -17.63 -10.10 -33.68
C PRO A 64 -18.05 -10.56 -32.28
N ASN A 65 -19.36 -10.79 -32.18
CA ASN A 65 -20.03 -11.84 -31.40
C ASN A 65 -19.93 -11.84 -29.86
N THR A 66 -21.08 -11.56 -29.28
CA THR A 66 -21.63 -12.13 -28.04
C THR A 66 -21.30 -13.61 -27.87
N GLU A 67 -20.66 -13.98 -26.77
CA GLU A 67 -20.80 -15.31 -26.14
C GLU A 67 -20.33 -15.24 -24.67
N GLU A 68 -21.31 -15.20 -23.75
CA GLU A 68 -21.11 -15.45 -22.31
C GLU A 68 -20.38 -16.79 -22.12
N LYS A 69 -19.12 -16.76 -21.66
CA LYS A 69 -18.46 -17.95 -21.12
C LYS A 69 -18.74 -18.03 -19.62
N PRO A 70 -19.33 -19.13 -19.11
CA PRO A 70 -19.46 -19.31 -17.67
C PRO A 70 -18.08 -19.37 -17.01
N PRO A 71 -17.96 -18.93 -15.73
CA PRO A 71 -16.69 -18.92 -15.03
C PRO A 71 -16.14 -20.34 -14.94
N LYS A 72 -14.91 -20.54 -15.41
CA LYS A 72 -14.21 -21.83 -15.28
C LYS A 72 -13.87 -22.03 -13.80
N GLU A 73 -14.56 -22.95 -13.14
CA GLU A 73 -14.19 -23.43 -11.81
C GLU A 73 -12.81 -24.10 -11.90
N ILE A 74 -11.93 -23.77 -10.96
CA ILE A 74 -10.55 -24.27 -10.92
C ILE A 74 -10.54 -25.51 -10.04
N ASP A 75 -10.29 -26.66 -10.66
CA ASP A 75 -10.25 -27.95 -9.97
C ASP A 75 -8.86 -28.14 -9.33
N PHE A 76 -8.78 -28.00 -7.99
CA PHE A 76 -7.53 -28.17 -7.26
C PHE A 76 -7.30 -29.65 -6.96
N LYS A 77 -6.40 -30.29 -7.72
CA LYS A 77 -5.88 -31.61 -7.35
C LYS A 77 -4.80 -31.48 -6.28
N PHE A 78 -5.07 -31.96 -5.08
CA PHE A 78 -4.07 -32.15 -4.04
C PHE A 78 -3.32 -33.49 -4.27
N PRO A 79 -1.99 -33.53 -4.13
CA PRO A 79 -1.23 -34.78 -4.13
C PRO A 79 -1.45 -35.54 -2.82
N GLU A 80 -1.67 -36.86 -2.91
CA GLU A 80 -1.68 -37.82 -1.79
C GLU A 80 -0.31 -38.02 -1.15
#